data_AF-R4G371-F1
#
_entry.id   AF-R4G371-F1
#
_cell.length_a   1.000
_cell.length_b   1.000
_cell.length_c   1.000
_cell.angle_alpha   90.00
_cell.angle_beta   90.00
_cell.angle_gamma   90.00
#
_symmetry.space_group_name_H-M   'P 1'
#
loop_
_entity.id
_entity.type
_entity.pdbx_description
1 polymer ?
#
loop_
_entity_poly.entity_id
_entity_poly.type
_entity_poly.pdbx_seq_one_letter_code
_entity_poly.pdbx_strand_id
1 'polypeptide(L)'
;QRRVPMAVVGSNTIVEVDGKKIRGRKYPWGIAEVENLEHCDFIALRNMLIRTHLQDLKDVTNNVHYENYRCRKLAGLGQDPKQAKSNKNPLAQMEEEKREHVLKMKKMETEMEQVFEMKVKEKKQKLKDSEADLQRRHETMRKTLETQIKELEEKRKALEAEKASWEQANGVSIEELRRRSLE
;
A
#
# COMPACT_ATOMS: atom_id res chain seq x y z
N GLN A 1 -35.95 1.23 10.44
CA GLN A 1 -35.05 2.40 10.24
C GLN A 1 -35.59 3.27 9.10
N ARG A 2 -36.39 4.31 9.41
CA ARG A 2 -36.66 5.51 8.56
C ARG A 2 -37.68 6.40 9.31
N ARG A 3 -37.18 7.20 10.26
CA ARG A 3 -37.93 8.31 10.92
C ARG A 3 -37.31 9.67 10.60
N VAL A 4 -36.49 9.74 9.54
CA VAL A 4 -35.81 10.97 9.12
C VAL A 4 -36.36 11.35 7.74
N PRO A 5 -36.82 12.59 7.53
CA PRO A 5 -36.85 13.71 8.48
C PRO A 5 -37.89 13.51 9.61
N MET A 6 -37.58 13.98 10.83
CA MET A 6 -38.45 13.88 12.01
C MET A 6 -39.48 15.01 12.01
N ALA A 7 -40.77 14.70 12.20
CA ALA A 7 -41.83 15.70 12.30
C ALA A 7 -41.97 16.16 13.75
N VAL A 8 -41.40 17.32 14.09
CA VAL A 8 -41.30 17.79 15.49
C VAL A 8 -42.19 19.00 15.77
N VAL A 9 -42.79 19.01 16.96
CA VAL A 9 -43.52 20.16 17.51
C VAL A 9 -42.75 20.67 18.73
N GLY A 10 -42.46 21.97 18.77
CA GLY A 10 -41.84 22.64 19.92
C GLY A 10 -42.85 23.52 20.67
N SER A 11 -42.78 23.55 22.00
CA SER A 11 -43.52 24.49 22.84
C SER A 11 -42.74 24.81 24.10
N ASN A 12 -42.78 26.06 24.56
CA ASN A 12 -42.27 26.45 25.88
C ASN A 12 -43.39 26.53 26.92
N THR A 13 -44.64 26.39 26.49
CA THR A 13 -45.84 26.52 27.33
C THR A 13 -46.20 25.19 27.96
N ILE A 14 -46.57 25.23 29.23
CA ILE A 14 -47.13 24.10 29.96
C ILE A 14 -48.65 24.27 30.01
N VAL A 15 -49.36 23.24 29.61
CA VAL A 15 -50.82 23.16 29.64
C VAL A 15 -51.24 22.00 30.53
N GLU A 16 -52.38 22.14 31.19
CA GLU A 16 -52.94 21.08 32.03
C GLU A 16 -53.97 20.30 31.22
N VAL A 17 -53.72 18.99 31.04
CA VAL A 17 -54.58 18.03 30.35
C VAL A 17 -54.72 16.81 31.25
N ASP A 18 -55.96 16.42 31.55
CA ASP A 18 -56.27 15.29 32.44
C ASP A 18 -55.56 15.34 33.81
N GLY A 19 -55.46 16.56 34.38
CA GLY A 19 -54.78 16.81 35.66
C GLY A 19 -53.26 16.69 35.61
N LYS A 20 -52.67 16.49 34.42
CA LYS A 20 -51.21 16.44 34.21
C LYS A 20 -50.74 17.71 33.53
N LYS A 21 -49.65 18.27 34.05
CA LYS A 21 -48.94 19.39 33.44
C LYS A 21 -48.04 18.85 32.33
N ILE A 22 -48.43 19.08 31.08
CA ILE A 22 -47.69 18.64 29.90
C ILE A 22 -47.24 19.85 29.07
N ARG A 23 -46.15 19.67 28.31
CA ARG A 23 -45.68 20.69 27.37
C ARG A 23 -46.46 20.56 26.06
N GLY A 24 -47.12 21.62 25.63
CA GLY A 24 -48.02 21.54 24.47
C GLY A 24 -48.37 22.89 23.86
N ARG A 25 -48.94 22.87 22.66
CA ARG A 25 -49.49 24.06 21.98
C ARG A 25 -51.01 23.97 21.99
N LYS A 26 -51.68 24.95 22.61
CA LYS A 26 -53.14 25.02 22.66
C LYS A 26 -53.67 25.81 21.46
N TYR A 27 -54.64 25.24 20.77
CA TYR A 27 -55.41 25.83 19.68
C TYR A 27 -56.90 25.78 20.00
N PRO A 28 -57.74 26.57 19.31
CA PRO A 28 -59.19 26.47 19.46
C PRO A 28 -59.76 25.07 19.17
N TRP A 29 -59.10 24.30 18.30
CA TRP A 29 -59.52 22.96 17.87
C TRP A 29 -58.83 21.81 18.61
N GLY A 30 -57.94 22.08 19.57
CA GLY A 30 -57.27 21.02 20.33
C GLY A 30 -55.89 21.41 20.87
N ILE A 31 -55.22 20.43 21.47
CA ILE A 31 -53.90 20.61 22.08
C ILE A 31 -52.91 19.68 21.39
N ALA A 32 -51.84 20.24 20.83
CA ALA A 32 -50.72 19.48 20.31
C ALA A 32 -49.70 19.23 21.43
N GLU A 33 -49.70 18.01 21.96
CA GLU A 33 -48.76 17.59 23.00
C GLU A 33 -47.37 17.30 22.43
N VAL A 34 -46.33 17.88 23.02
CA VAL A 34 -44.94 17.75 22.53
C VAL A 34 -44.35 16.38 22.89
N GLU A 35 -44.76 15.77 24.00
CA GLU A 35 -44.23 14.48 24.45
C GLU A 35 -45.15 13.29 24.11
N ASN A 36 -46.00 13.44 23.09
CA ASN A 36 -46.85 12.37 22.59
C ASN A 36 -46.38 11.91 21.19
N LEU A 37 -46.07 10.61 21.06
CA LEU A 37 -45.60 10.00 19.81
C LEU A 37 -46.66 9.96 18.70
N GLU A 38 -47.94 10.06 19.04
CA GLU A 38 -49.03 10.17 18.06
C GLU A 38 -49.11 11.57 17.44
N HIS A 39 -48.61 12.59 18.15
CA HIS A 39 -48.63 13.99 17.69
C HIS A 39 -47.34 14.40 16.99
N CYS A 40 -46.17 13.96 17.48
CA CYS A 40 -44.88 14.31 16.88
C CYS A 40 -43.73 13.39 17.28
N ASP A 41 -42.63 13.45 16.51
CA ASP A 41 -41.42 12.67 16.73
C ASP A 41 -40.44 13.30 17.74
N PHE A 42 -40.89 14.25 18.58
CA PHE A 42 -40.00 14.95 19.51
C PHE A 42 -39.28 14.00 20.48
N ILE A 43 -39.98 12.96 20.98
CA ILE A 43 -39.35 11.96 21.85
C ILE A 43 -38.22 11.23 21.12
N ALA A 44 -38.41 10.89 19.84
CA ALA A 44 -37.40 10.22 19.03
C ALA A 44 -36.18 11.14 18.81
N LEU A 45 -36.41 12.43 18.49
CA LEU A 45 -35.35 13.43 18.33
C LEU A 45 -34.55 13.60 19.63
N ARG A 46 -35.24 13.79 20.76
CA ARG A 46 -34.60 13.94 22.07
C ARG A 46 -33.74 12.73 22.40
N ASN A 47 -34.30 11.52 22.26
CA ASN A 47 -33.57 10.30 22.60
C ASN A 47 -32.33 10.13 21.72
N MET A 48 -32.44 10.42 20.42
CA MET A 48 -31.30 10.40 19.50
C MET A 48 -30.21 11.38 19.96
N LEU A 49 -30.56 12.66 20.16
CA LEU A 49 -29.59 13.73 20.41
C LEU A 49 -28.88 13.60 21.77
N ILE A 50 -29.62 13.31 22.85
CA ILE A 50 -29.07 13.43 24.21
C ILE A 50 -28.93 12.10 24.95
N ARG A 51 -29.54 11.00 24.48
CA ARG A 51 -29.45 9.69 25.17
C ARG A 51 -28.57 8.69 24.45
N THR A 52 -28.76 8.52 23.14
CA THR A 52 -28.13 7.40 22.42
C THR A 52 -26.96 7.82 21.53
N HIS A 53 -27.07 8.92 20.78
CA HIS A 53 -26.07 9.27 19.75
C HIS A 53 -25.24 10.51 20.09
N LEU A 54 -25.33 11.05 21.31
CA LEU A 54 -24.59 12.27 21.69
C LEU A 54 -23.07 12.10 21.51
N GLN A 55 -22.53 10.97 21.93
CA GLN A 55 -21.09 10.70 21.85
C GLN A 55 -20.64 10.55 20.40
N ASP A 56 -21.39 9.78 19.59
CA ASP A 56 -21.11 9.61 18.16
C ASP A 56 -21.17 10.95 17.41
N LEU A 57 -22.16 11.80 17.69
CA LEU A 57 -22.24 13.15 17.12
C LEU A 57 -21.00 14.01 17.47
N LYS A 58 -20.49 13.90 18.70
CA LYS A 58 -19.24 14.58 19.10
C LYS A 58 -18.04 14.02 18.36
N ASP A 59 -17.93 12.71 18.25
CA ASP A 59 -16.80 12.04 17.63
C ASP A 59 -16.74 12.33 16.12
N VAL A 60 -17.87 12.30 15.41
CA VAL A 60 -17.96 12.72 14.01
C VAL A 60 -17.62 14.21 13.85
N THR A 61 -18.12 15.06 14.75
CA THR A 61 -17.80 16.49 14.73
C THR A 61 -16.30 16.74 14.91
N ASN A 62 -15.65 16.04 15.83
CA ASN A 62 -14.23 16.19 16.09
C ASN A 62 -13.36 15.58 14.97
N ASN A 63 -13.57 14.30 14.70
CA ASN A 63 -12.66 13.52 13.86
C ASN A 63 -12.90 13.72 12.37
N VAL A 64 -14.09 14.19 11.98
CA VAL A 64 -14.43 14.46 10.58
C VAL A 64 -14.56 15.95 10.33
N HIS A 65 -15.51 16.62 10.97
CA HIS A 65 -15.80 18.02 10.62
C HIS A 65 -14.68 18.98 11.04
N TYR A 66 -14.20 18.86 12.28
CA TYR A 66 -13.13 19.70 12.80
C TYR A 66 -11.79 19.37 12.13
N GLU A 67 -11.40 18.09 12.01
CA GLU A 67 -10.16 17.74 11.32
C GLU A 67 -10.17 18.16 9.84
N ASN A 68 -11.29 18.01 9.11
CA ASN A 68 -11.40 18.53 7.74
C ASN A 68 -11.21 20.06 7.69
N TYR A 69 -11.83 20.79 8.63
CA TYR A 69 -11.65 22.23 8.73
C TYR A 69 -10.20 22.60 9.06
N ARG A 70 -9.59 21.90 10.03
CA ARG A 70 -8.21 22.09 10.48
C ARG A 70 -7.23 21.87 9.33
N CYS A 71 -7.36 20.76 8.60
CA CYS A 71 -6.53 20.48 7.42
C CYS A 71 -6.65 21.61 6.38
N ARG A 72 -7.87 22.05 6.04
CA ARG A 72 -8.08 23.15 5.09
C ARG A 72 -7.47 24.47 5.55
N LYS A 73 -7.63 24.80 6.83
CA LYS A 73 -7.06 26.03 7.40
C LYS A 73 -5.54 25.98 7.40
N LEU A 74 -4.94 24.91 7.90
CA LEU A 74 -3.49 24.74 7.94
C LEU A 74 -2.88 24.68 6.54
N ALA A 75 -3.55 24.03 5.57
CA ALA A 75 -3.12 24.04 4.17
C ALA A 75 -3.14 25.45 3.57
N GLY A 76 -4.16 26.26 3.86
CA GLY A 76 -4.24 27.66 3.44
C GLY A 76 -3.30 28.62 4.18
N LEU A 77 -2.76 28.22 5.33
CA LEU A 77 -1.69 28.93 6.05
C LEU A 77 -0.29 28.67 5.44
N GLY A 78 -0.13 27.59 4.68
CA GLY A 78 1.09 27.26 3.95
C GLY A 78 1.09 27.68 2.47
N GLN A 79 -0.01 28.25 1.98
CA GLN A 79 -0.11 28.82 0.63
C GLN A 79 -0.13 30.35 0.72
N ASP A 80 0.67 30.99 -0.12
CA ASP A 80 0.77 32.45 -0.23
C ASP A 80 -0.63 33.10 -0.29
N PRO A 81 -0.85 34.23 0.41
CA PRO A 81 -2.14 34.91 0.52
C PRO A 81 -2.73 35.45 -0.80
N LYS A 82 -2.13 35.13 -1.95
CA LYS A 82 -2.57 35.54 -3.30
C LYS A 82 -3.75 34.72 -3.84
N GLN A 83 -4.08 33.55 -3.28
CA GLN A 83 -5.21 32.74 -3.76
C GLN A 83 -6.57 33.08 -3.10
N ALA A 84 -6.58 33.80 -1.98
CA ALA A 84 -7.81 34.05 -1.22
C ALA A 84 -8.69 35.22 -1.72
N LYS A 85 -8.32 35.90 -2.81
CA LYS A 85 -9.10 37.02 -3.37
C LYS A 85 -9.20 36.93 -4.90
N SER A 86 -9.91 35.91 -5.39
CA SER A 86 -10.40 35.92 -6.77
C SER A 86 -11.91 36.06 -6.73
N ASN A 87 -12.40 37.28 -7.02
CA ASN A 87 -13.82 37.56 -7.29
C ASN A 87 -14.25 36.91 -8.62
N LYS A 88 -14.10 35.60 -8.75
CA LYS A 88 -14.50 34.83 -9.92
C LYS A 88 -15.64 33.89 -9.56
N ASN A 89 -16.51 33.67 -10.54
CA ASN A 89 -17.73 32.87 -10.42
C ASN A 89 -17.41 31.47 -9.81
N PRO A 90 -18.16 30.98 -8.79
CA PRO A 90 -17.84 29.73 -8.07
C PRO A 90 -17.66 28.49 -8.95
N LEU A 91 -18.31 28.46 -10.11
CA LEU A 91 -18.19 27.36 -11.08
C LEU A 91 -16.82 27.35 -11.79
N ALA A 92 -16.24 28.52 -12.05
CA ALA A 92 -14.94 28.65 -12.71
C ALA A 92 -13.79 28.26 -11.77
N GLN A 93 -13.91 28.54 -10.46
CA GLN A 93 -12.94 28.08 -9.46
C GLN A 93 -12.92 26.55 -9.35
N MET A 94 -14.09 25.90 -9.34
CA MET A 94 -14.16 24.44 -9.28
C MET A 94 -13.56 23.77 -10.53
N GLU A 95 -13.70 24.40 -11.70
CA GLU A 95 -13.09 23.91 -12.94
C GLU A 95 -11.57 24.11 -12.97
N GLU A 96 -11.09 25.25 -12.46
CA GLU A 96 -9.66 25.58 -12.35
C GLU A 96 -8.96 24.66 -11.34
N GLU A 97 -9.55 24.43 -10.15
CA GLU A 97 -9.06 23.47 -9.15
C GLU A 97 -9.05 22.04 -9.69
N LYS A 98 -10.10 21.62 -10.43
CA LYS A 98 -10.10 20.31 -11.11
C LYS A 98 -8.99 20.20 -12.13
N ARG A 99 -8.73 21.24 -12.93
CA ARG A 99 -7.63 21.27 -13.89
C ARG A 99 -6.28 21.18 -13.20
N GLU A 100 -6.06 21.96 -12.14
CA GLU A 100 -4.83 21.91 -11.35
C GLU A 100 -4.61 20.52 -10.73
N HIS A 101 -5.66 19.91 -10.18
CA HIS A 101 -5.58 18.56 -9.65
C HIS A 101 -5.24 17.53 -10.73
N VAL A 102 -5.89 17.61 -11.91
CA VAL A 102 -5.58 16.72 -13.05
C VAL A 102 -4.14 16.90 -13.52
N LEU A 103 -3.65 18.13 -13.61
CA LEU A 103 -2.25 18.43 -13.95
C LEU A 103 -1.29 17.84 -12.91
N LYS A 104 -1.61 17.96 -11.63
CA LYS A 104 -0.81 17.40 -10.53
C LYS A 104 -0.78 15.87 -10.59
N MET A 105 -1.92 15.24 -10.82
CA MET A 105 -2.02 13.79 -10.99
C MET A 105 -1.20 13.31 -12.19
N LYS A 106 -1.29 14.01 -13.33
CA LYS A 106 -0.51 13.69 -14.53
C LYS A 106 1.00 13.84 -14.30
N LYS A 107 1.42 14.89 -13.57
CA LYS A 107 2.82 15.08 -13.20
C LYS A 107 3.32 13.96 -12.30
N MET A 108 2.54 13.58 -11.29
CA MET A 108 2.86 12.49 -10.38
C MET A 108 2.94 11.13 -11.11
N GLU A 109 2.06 10.90 -12.09
CA GLU A 109 2.10 9.72 -12.97
C GLU A 109 3.40 9.68 -13.79
N THR A 110 3.77 10.81 -14.40
CA THR A 110 5.02 10.91 -15.19
C THR A 110 6.26 10.70 -14.31
N GLU A 111 6.28 11.26 -13.09
CA GLU A 111 7.37 11.04 -12.14
C GLU A 111 7.47 9.58 -11.70
N MET A 112 6.33 8.93 -11.43
CA MET A 112 6.29 7.50 -11.09
C MET A 112 6.80 6.63 -12.24
N GLU A 113 6.42 6.95 -13.48
CA GLU A 113 6.85 6.22 -14.66
C GLU A 113 8.36 6.37 -14.90
N GLN A 114 8.91 7.57 -14.73
CA GLN A 114 10.36 7.80 -14.79
C GLN A 114 11.13 7.03 -13.71
N VAL A 115 10.64 7.01 -12.47
CA VAL A 115 11.25 6.23 -11.39
C VAL A 115 11.20 4.73 -11.69
N PHE A 116 10.08 4.27 -12.28
CA PHE A 116 9.93 2.88 -12.69
C PHE A 116 10.93 2.52 -13.81
N GLU A 117 11.00 3.32 -14.87
CA GLU A 117 11.97 3.13 -15.96
C GLU A 117 13.40 3.11 -15.45
N MET A 118 13.77 4.04 -14.57
CA MET A 118 15.11 4.09 -13.99
C MET A 118 15.42 2.83 -13.17
N LYS A 119 14.48 2.35 -12.35
CA LYS A 119 14.64 1.09 -11.60
C LYS A 119 14.73 -0.13 -12.51
N VAL A 120 13.93 -0.19 -13.56
CA VAL A 120 13.98 -1.29 -14.54
C VAL A 120 15.33 -1.30 -15.25
N LYS A 121 15.83 -0.13 -15.66
CA LYS A 121 17.14 0.01 -16.29
C LYS A 121 18.27 -0.42 -15.36
N GLU A 122 18.23 0.02 -14.09
CA GLU A 122 19.20 -0.37 -13.08
C GLU A 122 19.20 -1.88 -12.82
N LYS A 123 18.01 -2.50 -12.69
CA LYS A 123 17.86 -3.95 -12.50
C LYS A 123 18.35 -4.74 -13.71
N LYS A 124 18.01 -4.31 -14.93
CA LYS A 124 18.51 -4.94 -16.17
C LYS A 124 20.04 -4.85 -16.27
N GLN A 125 20.61 -3.69 -15.93
CA GLN A 125 22.07 -3.52 -15.93
C GLN A 125 22.74 -4.43 -14.90
N LYS A 126 22.23 -4.48 -13.67
CA LYS A 126 22.73 -5.40 -12.63
C LYS A 126 22.65 -6.87 -13.06
N LEU A 127 21.58 -7.27 -13.75
CA LEU A 127 21.42 -8.63 -14.24
C LEU A 127 22.48 -8.95 -15.30
N LYS A 128 22.72 -8.03 -16.24
CA LYS A 128 23.74 -8.16 -17.28
C LYS A 128 25.15 -8.27 -16.69
N ASP A 129 25.48 -7.44 -15.71
CA ASP A 129 26.79 -7.48 -15.05
C ASP A 129 26.97 -8.79 -14.27
N SER A 130 25.91 -9.29 -13.61
CA SER A 130 25.93 -10.58 -12.93
C SER A 130 26.10 -11.76 -13.89
N GLU A 131 25.47 -11.71 -15.06
CA GLU A 131 25.61 -12.75 -16.10
C GLU A 131 27.03 -12.77 -16.67
N ALA A 132 27.62 -11.59 -16.92
CA ALA A 132 28.99 -11.46 -17.39
C ALA A 132 30.01 -11.98 -16.36
N ASP A 133 29.81 -11.71 -15.07
CA ASP A 133 30.69 -12.24 -14.02
C ASP A 133 30.58 -13.77 -13.92
N LEU A 134 29.36 -14.31 -14.01
CA LEU A 134 29.13 -15.75 -14.01
C LEU A 134 29.81 -16.42 -15.21
N GLN A 135 29.70 -15.84 -16.40
CA GLN A 135 30.39 -16.33 -17.60
C GLN A 135 31.92 -16.31 -17.44
N ARG A 136 32.50 -15.24 -16.87
CA ARG A 136 33.95 -15.18 -16.60
C ARG A 136 34.40 -16.27 -15.63
N ARG A 137 33.62 -16.54 -14.57
CA ARG A 137 33.93 -17.63 -13.63
C ARG A 137 33.87 -18.99 -14.31
N HIS A 138 32.85 -19.22 -15.14
CA HIS A 138 32.74 -20.45 -15.93
C HIS A 138 33.92 -20.63 -16.89
N GLU A 139 34.30 -19.58 -17.62
CA GLU A 139 35.45 -19.59 -18.54
C GLU A 139 36.75 -19.93 -17.81
N THR A 140 36.97 -19.32 -16.64
CA THR A 140 38.15 -19.55 -15.82
C THR A 140 38.19 -20.98 -15.31
N MET A 141 37.06 -21.47 -14.77
CA MET A 141 36.93 -22.84 -14.29
C MET A 141 37.16 -23.87 -15.40
N ARG A 142 36.62 -23.62 -16.60
CA ARG A 142 36.81 -24.46 -17.78
C ARG A 142 38.29 -24.59 -18.15
N LYS A 143 39.02 -23.46 -18.22
CA LYS A 143 40.46 -23.45 -18.52
C LYS A 143 41.28 -24.19 -17.47
N THR A 144 40.95 -24.02 -16.19
CA THR A 144 41.59 -24.78 -15.10
C THR A 144 41.38 -26.28 -15.27
N LEU A 145 40.14 -26.72 -15.54
CA LEU A 145 39.84 -28.14 -15.77
C LEU A 145 40.57 -28.69 -17.01
N GLU A 146 40.62 -27.93 -18.11
CA GLU A 146 41.38 -28.32 -19.31
C GLU A 146 42.88 -28.49 -19.01
N THR A 147 43.43 -27.63 -18.16
CA THR A 147 44.84 -27.71 -17.75
C THR A 147 45.08 -28.94 -16.88
N GLN A 148 44.18 -29.22 -15.93
CA GLN A 148 44.23 -30.43 -15.11
C GLN A 148 44.12 -31.71 -15.95
N ILE A 149 43.23 -31.74 -16.94
CA ILE A 149 43.11 -32.88 -17.87
C ILE A 149 44.43 -33.11 -18.59
N LYS A 150 45.02 -32.05 -19.16
CA LYS A 150 46.29 -32.15 -19.87
C LYS A 150 47.44 -32.63 -18.97
N GLU A 151 47.55 -32.09 -17.76
CA GLU A 151 48.54 -32.54 -16.77
C GLU A 151 48.36 -34.02 -16.39
N LEU A 152 47.11 -34.47 -16.22
CA LEU A 152 46.81 -35.87 -15.91
C LEU A 152 47.13 -36.79 -17.09
N GLU A 153 46.87 -36.35 -18.33
CA GLU A 153 47.25 -37.09 -19.55
C GLU A 153 48.78 -37.20 -19.70
N GLU A 154 49.52 -36.12 -19.46
CA GLU A 154 50.99 -36.13 -19.49
C GLU A 154 51.56 -37.05 -18.41
N LYS A 155 51.04 -36.98 -17.17
CA LYS A 155 51.43 -37.90 -16.08
C LYS A 155 51.11 -39.35 -16.43
N ARG A 156 49.94 -39.63 -16.99
CA ARG A 156 49.56 -40.98 -17.43
C ARG A 156 50.54 -41.49 -18.50
N LYS A 157 50.84 -40.69 -19.51
CA LYS A 157 51.77 -41.06 -20.59
C LYS A 157 53.19 -41.29 -20.06
N ALA A 158 53.66 -40.47 -19.12
CA ALA A 158 54.95 -40.67 -18.47
C ALA A 158 55.00 -41.97 -17.67
N LEU A 159 53.96 -42.26 -16.87
CA LEU A 159 53.85 -43.52 -16.14
C LEU A 159 53.78 -44.74 -17.08
N GLU A 160 53.06 -44.64 -18.20
CA GLU A 160 53.03 -45.71 -19.21
C GLU A 160 54.39 -45.94 -19.86
N ALA A 161 55.14 -44.87 -20.16
CA ALA A 161 56.49 -44.97 -20.72
C ALA A 161 57.50 -45.55 -19.71
N GLU A 162 57.41 -45.15 -18.43
CA GLU A 162 58.22 -45.71 -17.34
C GLU A 162 57.90 -47.19 -17.14
N LYS A 163 56.61 -47.55 -17.11
CA LYS A 163 56.13 -48.93 -17.03
C LYS A 163 56.71 -49.76 -18.19
N ALA A 164 56.60 -49.29 -19.43
CA ALA A 164 57.13 -49.98 -20.60
C ALA A 164 58.66 -50.16 -20.55
N SER A 165 59.39 -49.10 -20.14
CA SER A 165 60.86 -49.17 -19.98
C SER A 165 61.26 -50.20 -18.91
N TRP A 166 60.52 -50.25 -17.80
CA TRP A 166 60.74 -51.21 -16.72
C TRP A 166 60.44 -52.65 -17.16
N GLU A 167 59.33 -52.87 -17.87
CA GLU A 167 58.96 -54.19 -18.42
C GLU A 167 60.00 -54.69 -19.44
N GLN A 168 60.54 -53.79 -20.28
CA GLN A 168 61.59 -54.12 -21.24
C GLN A 168 62.92 -54.46 -20.56
N ALA A 169 63.29 -53.75 -19.48
CA ALA A 169 64.52 -54.01 -18.73
C ALA A 169 64.47 -55.33 -17.94
N ASN A 170 63.31 -55.68 -17.37
CA ASN A 170 63.16 -56.86 -16.52
C ASN A 170 62.67 -58.11 -17.28
N GLY A 171 62.29 -58.00 -18.55
CA GLY A 171 61.91 -59.12 -19.40
C GLY A 171 60.63 -59.85 -18.97
N VAL A 172 59.84 -59.27 -18.07
CA VAL A 172 58.58 -59.81 -17.54
C VAL A 172 57.56 -58.67 -17.42
N SER A 173 56.32 -58.88 -17.85
CA SER A 173 55.28 -57.86 -17.72
C SER A 173 54.86 -57.68 -16.25
N ILE A 174 54.51 -56.45 -15.87
CA ILE A 174 53.91 -56.14 -14.56
C ILE A 174 52.63 -56.95 -14.31
N GLU A 175 51.86 -57.23 -15.36
CA GLU A 175 50.61 -57.99 -15.29
C GLU A 175 50.87 -59.48 -15.04
N GLU A 176 51.98 -59.97 -15.56
CA GLU A 176 52.49 -61.33 -15.37
C GLU A 176 53.04 -61.55 -13.96
N LEU A 177 53.71 -60.54 -13.39
CA LEU A 177 54.12 -60.51 -11.98
C LEU A 177 52.94 -60.43 -11.01
N ARG A 178 51.92 -59.60 -11.31
CA ARG A 178 50.69 -59.52 -10.52
C ARG A 178 49.93 -60.84 -10.50
N ARG A 179 49.83 -61.50 -11.66
CA ARG A 179 49.19 -62.83 -11.78
C ARG A 179 49.93 -63.89 -10.97
N ARG A 180 51.26 -63.92 -11.02
CA ARG A 180 52.10 -64.82 -10.20
C ARG A 180 52.03 -64.55 -8.69
N SER A 181 51.65 -63.34 -8.28
CA SER A 181 51.49 -62.97 -6.87
C SER A 181 50.12 -63.33 -6.29
N LEU A 182 49.15 -63.67 -7.15
CA LEU A 182 47.78 -64.03 -6.77
C LEU A 182 47.52 -65.56 -6.86
N GLU A 183 48.50 -66.33 -7.34
CA GLU A 183 48.62 -67.78 -7.15
C GLU A 183 49.38 -68.07 -5.84
#